data_AF-A0A1G7THM5-F1
#
_entry.id   AF-A0A1G7THM5-F1
#
_cell.length_a   1.000
_cell.length_b   1.000
_cell.length_c   1.000
_cell.angle_alpha   90.00
_cell.angle_beta   90.00
_cell.angle_gamma   90.00
#
_symmetry.space_group_name_H-M   'P 1'
#
loop_
_entity.id
_entity.type
_entity.pdbx_description
1 polymer ?
#
loop_
_entity_poly.entity_id
_entity_poly.type
_entity_poly.pdbx_seq_one_letter_code
_entity_poly.pdbx_strand_id
1 'polypeptide(L)' 'MALVTRLRYHEPTRTSVARRTAQGLSKKDIMRCLKRFLVREVHAAVLADFSASHALDSAEEHLAVGAPNEN' A
#
# COMPACT_ATOMS: atom_id res chain seq x y z
N MET A 1 -10.72 6.37 9.63
CA MET A 1 -10.05 7.60 10.11
C MET A 1 -8.64 7.85 9.53
N ALA A 2 -8.14 7.06 8.56
CA ALA A 2 -6.76 7.16 8.05
C ALA A 2 -6.38 8.46 7.30
N LEU A 3 -7.35 9.19 6.74
CA LEU A 3 -7.05 10.45 6.04
C LEU A 3 -6.71 11.58 7.01
N VAL A 4 -7.40 11.64 8.15
CA VAL A 4 -7.20 12.68 9.17
C VAL A 4 -5.82 12.54 9.79
N THR A 5 -5.40 11.30 10.07
CA THR A 5 -4.05 11.01 10.57
C THR A 5 -2.98 11.35 9.54
N ARG A 6 -3.17 11.04 8.25
CA ARG A 6 -2.24 11.45 7.19
C ARG A 6 -2.19 12.96 6.99
N LEU A 7 -3.32 13.66 7.09
CA LEU A 7 -3.31 15.12 7.03
C LEU A 7 -2.54 15.77 8.19
N ARG A 8 -2.47 15.08 9.34
CA ARG A 8 -1.78 15.58 10.52
C ARG A 8 -0.28 15.25 10.54
N TYR A 9 0.11 14.07 10.06
CA TYR A 9 1.47 13.54 10.23
C TYR A 9 2.20 13.21 8.93
N HIS A 10 1.52 13.15 7.78
CA HIS A 10 2.13 12.78 6.51
C HIS A 10 2.36 14.00 5.63
N GLU A 11 3.60 14.50 5.64
CA GLU A 11 3.99 15.72 4.93
C GLU A 11 3.67 15.69 3.41
N PRO A 12 3.92 14.60 2.66
CA PRO A 12 3.58 14.56 1.24
C PRO A 12 2.07 14.75 0.98
N THR A 13 1.22 14.24 1.88
CA THR A 13 -0.23 14.45 1.80
C THR A 13 -0.58 15.91 2.04
N ARG A 14 0.05 16.58 3.01
CA ARG A 14 -0.16 18.00 3.30
C ARG A 14 0.21 18.88 2.10
N THR A 15 1.40 18.66 1.52
CA THR A 15 1.84 19.38 0.31
C THR A 15 0.89 19.18 -0.86
N SER A 16 0.43 17.95 -1.07
CA SER A 16 -0.52 17.61 -2.14
C SER A 16 -1.89 18.29 -1.96
N VAL A 17 -2.34 18.44 -0.71
CA VAL A 17 -3.58 19.14 -0.37
C VAL A 17 -3.41 20.65 -0.49
N ALA A 18 -2.31 21.21 0.01
CA ALA A 18 -2.00 22.64 -0.13
C ALA A 18 -1.96 23.06 -1.60
N ARG A 19 -1.27 22.29 -2.45
CA ARG A 19 -1.21 22.53 -3.90
C ARG A 19 -2.60 22.52 -4.55
N ARG A 20 -3.44 21.53 -4.25
CA ARG A 20 -4.80 21.45 -4.83
C ARG A 20 -5.75 22.52 -4.28
N THR A 21 -5.54 22.95 -3.04
CA THR A 21 -6.27 24.07 -2.45
C THR A 21 -5.92 25.37 -3.17
N ALA A 22 -4.62 25.60 -3.45
CA ALA A 22 -4.16 26.75 -4.24
C ALA A 22 -4.69 26.75 -5.69
N GLN A 23 -4.98 25.57 -6.24
CA GLN A 23 -5.61 25.40 -7.55
C GLN A 23 -7.13 25.63 -7.55
N GLY A 24 -7.73 26.00 -6.41
CA GLY A 24 -9.16 26.29 -6.30
C GLY A 24 -10.08 25.07 -6.27
N LEU A 25 -9.54 23.84 -6.10
CA LEU A 25 -10.39 22.66 -5.97
C LEU A 25 -11.21 22.69 -4.67
N SER A 26 -12.45 22.20 -4.76
CA SER A 26 -13.29 22.07 -3.58
C SER A 26 -12.70 21.08 -2.57
N LYS A 27 -12.98 21.28 -1.28
CA LYS A 27 -12.56 20.34 -0.22
C LYS A 27 -13.06 18.91 -0.51
N LYS A 28 -14.26 18.76 -1.10
CA LYS A 28 -14.82 17.45 -1.46
C LYS A 28 -13.98 16.75 -2.54
N ASP A 29 -13.52 17.49 -3.55
CA ASP A 29 -12.70 16.92 -4.64
C ASP A 29 -11.31 16.54 -4.17
N ILE A 30 -10.72 17.38 -3.31
CA ILE A 30 -9.43 17.09 -2.67
C ILE A 30 -9.52 15.81 -1.83
N MET A 31 -10.54 15.70 -0.98
CA MET A 31 -10.76 14.51 -0.15
C MET A 31 -11.06 13.26 -0.98
N ARG A 32 -11.80 13.40 -2.08
CA ARG A 32 -12.05 12.30 -3.03
C ARG A 32 -10.74 11.82 -3.67
N CYS A 33 -9.90 12.75 -4.11
CA CYS A 33 -8.60 12.43 -4.71
C CYS A 33 -7.69 11.71 -3.69
N LEU A 34 -7.63 12.22 -2.46
CA LEU A 34 -6.81 11.64 -1.39
C LEU A 34 -7.28 10.23 -1.01
N LYS A 35 -8.60 9.99 -0.94
CA LYS A 35 -9.15 8.65 -0.73
C LYS A 35 -8.69 7.66 -1.79
N ARG A 36 -8.82 8.03 -3.07
CA ARG A 36 -8.40 7.15 -4.18
C ARG A 36 -6.92 6.84 -4.15
N PHE A 37 -6.09 7.83 -3.81
CA PHE A 37 -4.66 7.63 -3.67
C PHE A 37 -4.34 6.63 -2.55
N LEU A 38 -4.92 6.85 -1.36
CA LEU A 38 -4.69 5.97 -0.21
C LEU A 38 -5.14 4.52 -0.47
N VAL A 39 -6.28 4.34 -1.15
CA VAL A 39 -6.76 2.99 -1.50
C VAL A 39 -5.76 2.28 -2.42
N ARG A 40 -5.21 2.96 -3.43
CA ARG A 40 -4.23 2.36 -4.34
C ARG A 40 -2.93 2.00 -3.62
N GLU A 41 -2.47 2.88 -2.74
CA GLU A 41 -1.25 2.67 -1.95
C GLU A 41 -1.40 1.45 -1.01
N VAL A 42 -2.48 1.40 -0.23
CA VAL A 42 -2.74 0.28 0.69
C VAL A 42 -2.97 -1.02 -0.08
N HIS A 43 -3.75 -0.99 -1.16
CA HIS A 43 -3.99 -2.17 -1.97
C HIS A 43 -2.69 -2.73 -2.57
N ALA A 44 -1.82 -1.87 -3.10
CA ALA A 44 -0.53 -2.29 -3.62
C ALA A 44 0.36 -2.89 -2.52
N ALA A 45 0.38 -2.27 -1.33
CA ALA A 45 1.14 -2.79 -0.19
C ALA A 45 0.64 -4.17 0.26
N VAL A 46 -0.67 -4.35 0.38
CA VAL A 46 -1.28 -5.64 0.75
C VAL A 46 -0.98 -6.71 -0.30
N LEU A 47 -1.09 -6.38 -1.59
CA LEU A 47 -0.80 -7.34 -2.65
C LEU A 47 0.69 -7.73 -2.70
N ALA A 48 1.57 -6.76 -2.49
CA ALA A 48 3.00 -7.02 -2.40
C ALA A 48 3.33 -7.94 -1.22
N ASP A 49 2.79 -7.65 -0.04
CA ASP A 49 2.95 -8.46 1.16
C ASP A 49 2.39 -9.89 0.99
N PHE A 50 1.21 -10.00 0.36
CA PHE A 50 0.59 -11.29 0.02
C PHE A 50 1.46 -12.11 -0.94
N SER A 51 1.99 -11.46 -1.99
CA SER A 51 2.88 -12.13 -2.96
C SER A 51 4.20 -12.55 -2.33
N ALA A 52 4.77 -11.74 -1.44
CA ALA A 52 5.99 -12.06 -0.71
C ALA A 52 5.77 -13.26 0.22
N SER A 53 4.64 -13.27 0.95
CA SER A 53 4.27 -14.39 1.82
C SER A 53 4.10 -15.69 1.03
N HIS A 54 3.44 -15.64 -0.13
CA HIS A 54 3.31 -16.81 -1.02
C HIS A 54 4.65 -17.28 -1.59
N ALA A 55 5.54 -16.36 -1.95
CA ALA A 55 6.85 -16.72 -2.48
C ALA A 55 7.72 -17.44 -1.43
N LEU A 56 7.57 -17.10 -0.15
CA LEU A 56 8.27 -17.78 0.95
C LEU A 56 7.71 -19.20 1.16
N ASP A 57 6.39 -19.36 1.16
CA ASP A 57 5.72 -20.67 1.26
C ASP A 57 6.14 -21.61 0.11
N SER A 58 6.17 -21.10 -1.13
CA SER A 58 6.66 -21.86 -2.29
C SER A 58 8.15 -22.21 -2.20
N ALA A 59 8.97 -21.40 -1.53
CA ALA A 59 10.38 -21.68 -1.34
C ALA A 59 10.64 -22.75 -0.27
N GLU A 60 9.79 -22.82 0.77
CA GLU A 60 9.84 -23.90 1.77
C GLU A 60 9.40 -25.25 1.16
N GLU A 61 8.40 -25.26 0.29
CA GLU A 61 7.92 -26.47 -0.37
C GLU A 61 8.98 -27.09 -1.31
N HIS A 62 9.77 -26.26 -1.99
CA HIS A 62 10.88 -26.72 -2.83
C HIS A 62 12.08 -27.27 -2.03
N LEU A 63 12.24 -26.91 -0.76
CA LEU A 63 13.26 -27.50 0.12
C LEU A 63 12.84 -28.87 0.68
N ALA A 64 11.54 -29.16 0.75
CA ALA A 64 11.01 -30.43 1.26
C ALA A 64 11.07 -31.59 0.23
N VAL A 65 11.18 -31.30 -1.08
CA VAL A 65 11.30 -32.30 -2.16
C VAL A 65 12.79 -32.64 -2.41
N GLY A 66 13.51 -32.99 -1.35
CA GLY A 66 14.96 -33.16 -1.39
C GLY A 66 15.52 -34.09 -0.34
N ALA A 67 14.79 -35.12 0.08
CA ALA A 67 15.41 -36.25 0.77
C ALA A 67 15.84 -37.29 -0.27
N PRO A 68 17.15 -37.55 -0.46
CA PRO A 68 17.60 -38.64 -1.31
C PRO A 68 17.17 -39.95 -0.65
N ASN A 69 16.28 -40.70 -1.32
CA ASN A 69 15.98 -42.07 -0.93
C ASN A 69 17.17 -42.95 -1.32
N GLU A 70 18.11 -43.10 -0.39
CA GLU A 70 19.07 -44.19 -0.38
C GLU A 70 18.41 -45.39 0.31
N ASN A 71 17.79 -46.30 -0.47
CA ASN A 71 17.79 -47.76 -0.24
C ASN A 71 17.13 -48.54 -1.39
#